data_AF-A0A377W306-F1
#
_entry.id   AF-A0A377W306-F1
#
_cell.length_a   1.000
_cell.length_b   1.000
_cell.length_c   1.000
_cell.angle_alpha   90.00
_cell.angle_beta   90.00
_cell.angle_gamma   90.00
#
_symmetry.space_group_name_H-M   'P 1'
#
loop_
_entity.id
_entity.type
_entity.pdbx_description
1 polymer ?
#
loop_
_entity_poly.entity_id
_entity_poly.type
_entity_poly.pdbx_seq_one_letter_code
_entity_poly.pdbx_strand_id
1 'polypeptide(L)'
;MRLDKFIAQQLGVSRAIAGREIRGSRVTVNGDIVKDASFKLQPEHEVEYDGNTLTQQNGPRYFMLNKPQGYVCSTDDPDHPTILYFLDEPVAHKLHAAGRLDIDTTGAGADDR
;
A
#
# COMPACT_ATOMS: atom_id res chain seq x y z
N MET A 1 -8.38 2.70 11.13
CA MET A 1 -7.17 1.83 10.99
C MET A 1 -6.30 1.96 12.25
N ARG A 2 -5.39 1.04 12.60
CA ARG A 2 -4.43 1.28 13.71
C ARG A 2 -3.25 2.13 13.23
N LEU A 3 -2.76 3.04 14.06
CA LEU A 3 -1.64 3.93 13.73
C LEU A 3 -0.39 3.14 13.37
N ASP A 4 -0.06 2.08 14.13
CA ASP A 4 1.07 1.21 13.81
C ASP A 4 0.99 0.56 12.41
N LYS A 5 -0.22 0.19 11.97
CA LYS A 5 -0.48 -0.38 10.64
C LYS A 5 -0.22 0.66 9.58
N PHE A 6 -0.71 1.87 9.79
CA PHE A 6 -0.60 2.97 8.87
C PHE A 6 0.86 3.38 8.67
N ILE A 7 1.59 3.62 9.77
CA ILE A 7 3.02 3.98 9.72
C ILE A 7 3.85 2.87 9.09
N ALA A 8 3.58 1.60 9.42
CA ALA A 8 4.24 0.45 8.78
C ALA A 8 4.02 0.42 7.25
N GLN A 9 2.81 0.74 6.78
CA GLN A 9 2.49 0.80 5.35
C GLN A 9 3.18 1.98 4.66
N GLN A 10 3.18 3.17 5.28
CA GLN A 10 3.76 4.39 4.70
C GLN A 10 5.29 4.32 4.63
N LEU A 11 5.93 3.78 5.67
CA LEU A 11 7.40 3.69 5.74
C LEU A 11 7.96 2.38 5.15
N GLY A 12 7.11 1.43 4.74
CA GLY A 12 7.55 0.14 4.23
C GLY A 12 8.27 -0.74 5.28
N VAL A 13 7.95 -0.57 6.57
CA VAL A 13 8.63 -1.26 7.69
C VAL A 13 7.70 -2.25 8.40
N SER A 14 8.26 -3.09 9.27
CA SER A 14 7.47 -3.98 10.12
C SER A 14 6.67 -3.20 11.18
N ARG A 15 5.56 -3.78 11.66
CA ARG A 15 4.73 -3.15 12.72
C ARG A 15 5.48 -2.95 14.03
N ALA A 16 6.47 -3.79 14.31
CA ALA A 16 7.34 -3.65 15.48
C ALA A 16 8.21 -2.38 15.37
N ILE A 17 8.79 -2.14 14.19
CA ILE A 17 9.57 -0.93 13.91
C ILE A 17 8.65 0.30 13.96
N ALA A 18 7.51 0.27 13.27
CA ALA A 18 6.54 1.36 13.31
C ALA A 18 6.13 1.74 14.75
N GLY A 19 5.86 0.74 15.60
CA GLY A 19 5.56 0.96 17.02
C GLY A 19 6.72 1.57 17.80
N ARG A 20 7.97 1.30 17.44
CA ARG A 20 9.14 1.97 18.04
C ARG A 20 9.21 3.43 17.65
N GLU A 21 9.00 3.74 16.37
CA GLU A 21 9.02 5.12 15.87
C GLU A 21 7.91 5.98 16.50
N ILE A 22 6.70 5.42 16.66
CA ILE A 22 5.57 6.07 17.36
C ILE A 22 5.95 6.39 18.81
N ARG A 23 6.51 5.43 19.56
CA ARG A 23 6.97 5.67 20.95
C ARG A 23 8.14 6.65 21.02
N GLY A 24 8.92 6.75 19.95
CA GLY A 24 10.02 7.69 19.78
C GLY A 24 9.60 9.15 19.62
N SER A 25 8.31 9.48 19.69
CA SER A 25 7.78 10.84 19.51
C SER A 25 7.99 11.41 18.11
N ARG A 26 8.18 10.55 17.10
CA ARG A 26 8.40 10.95 15.71
C ARG A 26 7.11 11.09 14.91
N VAL A 27 6.00 10.63 15.47
CA VAL A 27 4.69 10.64 14.80
C VAL A 27 3.77 11.62 15.50
N THR A 28 3.17 12.52 14.72
CA THR A 28 2.11 13.42 15.16
C THR A 28 0.80 13.06 14.49
N VAL A 29 -0.31 13.32 15.18
CA VAL A 29 -1.67 13.23 14.64
C VAL A 29 -2.37 14.55 14.94
N ASN A 30 -2.79 15.28 13.90
CA ASN A 30 -3.34 16.64 14.00
C ASN A 30 -2.42 17.61 14.76
N GLY A 31 -1.11 17.44 14.62
CA GLY A 31 -0.10 18.24 15.33
C GLY A 31 0.27 17.75 16.74
N ASP A 32 -0.49 16.81 17.32
CA ASP A 32 -0.19 16.26 18.65
C ASP A 32 0.68 15.00 18.57
N ILE A 33 1.72 14.92 19.41
CA ILE A 33 2.59 13.74 19.48
C ILE A 33 1.80 12.55 20.04
N VAL A 34 1.65 11.50 19.23
CA VAL A 34 0.99 10.25 19.64
C VAL A 34 2.02 9.17 19.90
N LYS A 35 2.01 8.60 21.11
CA LYS A 35 2.90 7.49 21.53
C LYS A 35 2.21 6.13 21.60
N ASP A 36 0.89 6.11 21.44
CA ASP A 36 0.11 4.88 21.43
C ASP A 36 0.08 4.26 20.03
N ALA A 37 0.83 3.17 19.86
CA ALA A 37 0.85 2.38 18.62
C ALA A 37 -0.53 1.80 18.25
N SER A 38 -1.38 1.56 19.25
CA SER A 38 -2.73 1.02 19.07
C SER A 38 -3.78 2.06 18.74
N PHE A 39 -3.40 3.34 18.70
CA PHE A 39 -4.28 4.47 18.40
C PHE A 39 -5.12 4.20 17.14
N LYS A 40 -6.44 4.43 17.27
CA LYS A 40 -7.39 4.23 16.18
C LYS A 40 -7.40 5.48 15.29
N LEU A 41 -6.69 5.38 14.16
CA LEU A 41 -6.65 6.40 13.14
C LEU A 41 -7.98 6.47 12.38
N GLN A 42 -8.51 7.70 12.26
CA GLN A 42 -9.72 8.05 11.51
C GLN A 42 -9.34 8.70 10.17
N PRO A 43 -10.20 8.63 9.14
CA PRO A 43 -9.91 9.20 7.82
C PRO A 43 -9.61 10.70 7.82
N GLU A 44 -10.13 11.44 8.79
CA GLU A 44 -10.00 12.90 8.91
C GLU A 44 -8.71 13.32 9.64
N HIS A 45 -8.00 12.36 10.23
CA HIS A 45 -6.77 12.65 10.95
C HIS A 45 -5.60 12.95 10.00
N GLU A 46 -4.89 14.04 10.22
CA GLU A 46 -3.63 14.33 9.55
C GLU A 46 -2.50 13.67 10.33
N VAL A 47 -1.73 12.81 9.68
CA VAL A 47 -0.60 12.13 10.32
C VAL A 47 0.68 12.69 9.74
N GLU A 48 1.66 12.99 10.59
CA GLU A 48 2.99 13.36 10.14
C GLU A 48 4.05 12.46 10.77
N TYR A 49 5.16 12.31 10.05
CA TYR A 49 6.35 11.62 10.53
C TYR A 49 7.57 12.51 10.33
N ASP A 50 8.22 12.89 11.44
CA ASP A 50 9.27 13.91 11.49
C ASP A 50 8.89 15.22 10.75
N GLY A 51 7.62 15.63 10.88
CA GLY A 51 7.08 16.83 10.22
C GLY A 51 6.74 16.66 8.73
N ASN A 52 6.89 15.45 8.17
CA ASN A 52 6.42 15.16 6.81
C ASN A 52 5.01 14.58 6.87
N THR A 53 4.05 15.24 6.25
CA THR A 53 2.65 14.77 6.18
C THR A 53 2.56 13.45 5.40
N LEU A 54 1.97 12.45 6.04
CA LEU A 54 1.70 11.13 5.46
C LEU A 54 0.24 11.09 5.02
N THR A 55 0.02 11.08 3.71
CA THR A 55 -1.34 11.07 3.15
C THR A 55 -2.03 9.73 3.44
N GLN A 56 -3.20 9.80 4.07
CA GLN A 56 -4.10 8.64 4.17
C GLN A 56 -4.68 8.33 2.80
N GLN A 57 -4.18 7.25 2.20
CA GLN A 57 -4.68 6.74 0.95
C GLN A 57 -5.97 5.95 1.24
N ASN A 58 -7.10 6.65 1.10
CA ASN A 58 -8.43 6.11 1.39
C ASN A 58 -9.01 5.42 0.14
N GLY A 59 -9.19 4.10 0.22
CA GLY A 59 -9.95 3.33 -0.76
C GLY A 59 -9.15 2.29 -1.56
N PRO A 60 -9.84 1.36 -2.24
CA PRO A 60 -9.22 0.45 -3.18
C PRO A 60 -8.67 1.23 -4.38
N ARG A 61 -7.42 0.93 -4.76
CA ARG A 61 -6.84 1.42 -6.01
C ARG A 61 -7.10 0.40 -7.11
N TYR A 62 -7.57 0.87 -8.26
CA TYR A 62 -7.75 0.06 -9.45
C TYR A 62 -6.80 0.59 -10.53
N PHE A 63 -5.97 -0.29 -11.06
CA PHE A 63 -5.06 0.02 -12.15
C PHE A 63 -5.44 -0.82 -13.36
N MET A 64 -5.60 -0.19 -14.52
CA MET A 64 -5.76 -0.88 -15.79
C MET A 64 -4.41 -0.91 -16.50
N LEU A 65 -3.81 -2.09 -16.60
CA LEU A 65 -2.52 -2.29 -17.26
C LEU A 65 -2.73 -3.00 -18.60
N ASN A 66 -2.25 -2.41 -19.69
CA ASN A 66 -2.13 -3.13 -20.95
C ASN A 66 -0.88 -4.02 -20.90
N LYS A 67 -1.09 -5.30 -20.60
CA LYS A 67 -0.04 -6.26 -20.32
C LYS A 67 0.80 -6.57 -21.58
N PRO A 68 2.14 -6.40 -21.56
CA PRO A 68 3.02 -6.90 -22.60
C PRO A 68 3.24 -8.42 -22.47
N GLN A 69 3.57 -9.10 -23.57
CA GLN A 69 3.95 -10.51 -23.55
C GLN A 69 5.17 -10.76 -22.66
N GLY A 70 5.23 -11.93 -22.02
CA GLY A 70 6.37 -12.38 -21.21
C GLY A 70 6.32 -12.05 -19.71
N TYR A 71 5.24 -11.42 -19.24
CA TYR A 71 5.02 -11.15 -17.81
C TYR A 71 3.86 -12.00 -17.30
N VAL A 72 3.72 -12.15 -15.99
CA VAL A 72 2.56 -12.83 -15.35
C VAL A 72 1.78 -11.89 -14.43
N CYS A 73 0.47 -12.15 -14.28
CA CYS A 73 -0.43 -11.38 -13.39
C CYS A 73 -0.46 -11.95 -11.96
N SER A 74 0.63 -12.56 -11.51
CA SER A 74 0.81 -13.02 -10.13
C SER A 74 1.54 -11.96 -9.32
N THR A 75 1.29 -11.91 -8.01
CA THR A 75 2.06 -11.07 -7.07
C THR A 75 3.45 -11.62 -6.79
N ASP A 76 3.64 -12.93 -6.95
CA ASP A 76 4.91 -13.60 -6.77
C ASP A 76 4.95 -14.80 -7.73
N ASP A 77 5.96 -14.87 -8.59
CA ASP A 77 6.18 -15.96 -9.52
C ASP A 77 7.70 -16.19 -9.65
N PRO A 78 8.19 -17.40 -9.33
CA PRO A 78 9.62 -17.68 -9.32
C PRO A 78 10.23 -17.81 -10.73
N ASP A 79 9.41 -18.06 -11.75
CA ASP A 79 9.85 -18.41 -13.10
C ASP A 79 9.70 -17.23 -14.09
N HIS A 80 8.81 -16.28 -13.81
CA HIS A 80 8.48 -15.17 -14.71
C HIS A 80 8.35 -13.81 -14.02
N PRO A 81 8.77 -12.71 -14.66
CA PRO A 81 8.62 -11.37 -14.10
C PRO A 81 7.14 -10.96 -14.00
N THR A 82 6.78 -10.30 -12.90
CA THR A 82 5.40 -9.93 -12.61
C THR A 82 5.05 -8.55 -13.15
N ILE A 83 3.76 -8.30 -13.41
CA ILE A 83 3.25 -6.99 -13.83
C ILE A 83 3.53 -5.86 -12.82
N LEU A 84 3.87 -6.21 -11.58
CA LEU A 84 4.27 -5.26 -10.55
C LEU A 84 5.53 -4.47 -10.94
N TYR A 85 6.35 -4.98 -11.86
CA TYR A 85 7.49 -4.24 -12.43
C TYR A 85 7.08 -2.89 -13.06
N PHE A 86 5.85 -2.79 -13.58
CA PHE A 86 5.35 -1.57 -14.22
C PHE A 86 4.64 -0.61 -13.26
N LEU A 87 4.55 -0.96 -11.97
CA LEU A 87 3.83 -0.18 -10.97
C LEU A 87 4.82 0.43 -9.97
N ASP A 88 5.15 1.70 -10.17
CA ASP A 88 5.95 2.50 -9.22
C ASP A 88 5.04 3.06 -8.11
N GLU A 89 4.43 2.14 -7.35
CA GLU A 89 3.50 2.49 -6.28
C GLU A 89 3.99 1.95 -4.93
N PRO A 90 3.96 2.77 -3.86
CA PRO A 90 4.22 2.26 -2.52
C PRO A 90 3.25 1.11 -2.23
N VAL A 91 3.79 0.00 -1.72
CA VAL A 91 3.08 -1.27 -1.47
C VAL A 91 2.44 -1.94 -2.70
N ALA A 92 3.01 -1.77 -3.91
CA ALA A 92 2.58 -2.47 -5.13
C ALA A 92 2.45 -4.00 -4.95
N HIS A 93 3.27 -4.63 -4.11
CA HIS A 93 3.18 -6.06 -3.76
C HIS A 93 1.86 -6.49 -3.08
N LYS A 94 1.01 -5.54 -2.64
CA LYS A 94 -0.32 -5.81 -2.08
C LYS A 94 -1.45 -5.66 -3.11
N LEU A 95 -1.12 -5.26 -4.33
CA LEU A 95 -2.09 -5.19 -5.42
C LEU A 95 -2.33 -6.61 -5.91
N HIS A 96 -3.59 -7.04 -5.86
CA HIS A 96 -4.01 -8.31 -6.44
C HIS A 96 -4.66 -8.05 -7.80
N ALA A 97 -4.31 -8.85 -8.80
CA ALA A 97 -4.99 -8.79 -10.09
C ALA A 97 -6.46 -9.20 -9.91
N ALA A 98 -7.38 -8.27 -10.13
CA ALA A 98 -8.81 -8.55 -10.17
C ALA A 98 -9.15 -9.09 -11.57
N GLY A 99 -9.29 -10.42 -11.68
CA GLY A 99 -9.57 -11.12 -12.92
C GLY A 99 -8.39 -11.97 -13.39
N ARG A 100 -8.61 -13.28 -13.47
CA ARG A 100 -7.65 -14.22 -14.06
C ARG A 100 -7.69 -14.05 -15.57
N LEU A 101 -6.76 -13.30 -16.13
CA LEU A 101 -6.40 -13.44 -17.54
C LEU A 101 -5.42 -14.62 -17.61
N ASP A 102 -5.91 -15.78 -18.07
CA ASP A 102 -5.03 -16.91 -18.38
C ASP A 102 -3.97 -16.48 -19.40
N ILE A 103 -2.81 -17.12 -19.31
CA ILE A 103 -1.50 -16.77 -19.90
C ILE A 103 -1.50 -16.39 -21.40
N ASP A 104 -2.54 -16.77 -22.15
CA ASP A 104 -2.66 -16.57 -23.59
C ASP A 104 -3.59 -15.42 -24.04
N THR A 105 -4.18 -14.66 -23.11
CA THR A 105 -5.17 -13.63 -23.49
C THR A 105 -4.60 -12.21 -23.41
N THR A 106 -4.63 -11.47 -24.52
CA THR A 106 -4.46 -10.01 -24.54
C THR A 106 -5.83 -9.34 -24.56
N GLY A 107 -6.14 -8.48 -23.59
CA GLY A 107 -7.33 -7.63 -23.65
C GLY A 107 -7.74 -7.02 -22.31
N ALA A 108 -8.01 -5.71 -22.32
CA ALA A 108 -8.63 -4.99 -21.22
C ALA A 108 -10.13 -5.32 -21.16
N GLY A 109 -10.61 -5.74 -19.98
CA GLY A 109 -12.03 -5.94 -19.72
C GLY A 109 -12.38 -5.35 -18.36
N ALA A 110 -12.86 -4.11 -18.38
CA ALA A 110 -13.68 -3.58 -17.30
C ALA A 110 -15.03 -4.30 -17.34
N ASP A 111 -15.52 -4.80 -16.21
CA ASP A 111 -16.96 -4.91 -16.02
C ASP A 111 -17.35 -4.73 -14.55
N ASP A 112 -18.48 -4.05 -14.43
CA ASP A 112 -19.15 -3.44 -13.30
C ASP A 112 -19.85 -4.50 -12.43
N ARG A 113 -19.59 -4.45 -11.11
CA ARG A 113 -20.55 -4.56 -9.99
C ARG A 113 -19.89 -4.71 -8.64
#